data_AF-A0AAE4EVT0-F1
#
_entry.id   AF-A0AAE4EVT0-F1
#
_cell.length_a   1.000
_cell.length_b   1.000
_cell.length_c   1.000
_cell.angle_alpha   90.00
_cell.angle_beta   90.00
_cell.angle_gamma   90.00
#
_symmetry.space_group_name_H-M   'P 1'
#
loop_
_entity.id
_entity.type
_entity.pdbx_description
1 polymer ?
#
loop_
_entity_poly.entity_id
_entity_poly.type
_entity_poly.pdbx_seq_one_letter_code
_entity_poly.pdbx_strand_id
1 'polypeptide(L)'
;MTTPAAGDAGCITPPTLRQLVQFINVMTEDSTHADDVLKDLIYTGADTLTDYQKRMFHSLAESYAGDALVFASIHPGGRDQSTTTSPALVFAHAVLNAERQLTAELGVPEHRPDGGHFAAARAAVLVLAWAEIVFGHTEAQQLFRRALDYIRRPG
;
A
#
# COMPACT_ATOMS: atom_id res chain seq x y z
N MET A 1 -30.11 15.26 29.27
CA MET A 1 -28.75 14.89 28.84
C MET A 1 -28.83 14.57 27.37
N THR A 2 -28.34 15.48 26.54
CA THR A 2 -28.33 15.37 25.08
C THR A 2 -27.10 14.57 24.66
N THR A 3 -27.32 13.42 24.03
CA THR A 3 -26.28 12.62 23.37
C THR A 3 -25.59 13.48 22.30
N PRO A 4 -24.25 13.50 22.20
CA PRO A 4 -23.60 14.17 21.08
C PRO A 4 -23.96 13.40 19.79
N ALA A 5 -24.30 14.16 18.76
CA ALA A 5 -24.53 13.64 17.41
C ALA A 5 -23.33 12.79 16.98
N ALA A 6 -23.60 11.65 16.37
CA ALA A 6 -22.60 10.88 15.64
C ALA A 6 -21.89 11.85 14.69
N GLY A 7 -20.66 12.21 15.05
CA GLY A 7 -19.81 13.05 14.21
C GLY A 7 -19.70 12.37 12.86
N ASP A 8 -19.79 13.19 11.81
CA ASP A 8 -19.56 12.80 10.42
C ASP A 8 -18.54 11.66 10.33
N ALA A 9 -19.03 10.43 10.15
CA ALA A 9 -18.24 9.40 9.53
C ALA A 9 -18.05 9.89 8.10
N GLY A 10 -17.06 10.78 7.92
CA GLY A 10 -16.69 11.33 6.63
C GLY A 10 -16.60 10.15 5.68
N CYS A 11 -17.44 10.16 4.65
CA CYS A 11 -17.51 9.07 3.70
C CYS A 11 -16.11 8.93 3.09
N ILE A 12 -15.35 7.90 3.50
CA ILE A 12 -14.04 7.63 2.96
C ILE A 12 -14.28 7.14 1.54
N THR A 13 -14.02 8.00 0.57
CA THR A 13 -14.12 7.65 -0.84
C THR A 13 -12.99 6.69 -1.19
N PRO A 14 -13.27 5.50 -1.76
CA PRO A 14 -12.24 4.58 -2.25
C PRO A 14 -11.27 5.29 -3.20
N PRO A 15 -9.96 4.95 -3.18
CA PRO A 15 -9.03 5.59 -4.08
C PRO A 15 -9.31 5.12 -5.51
N THR A 16 -9.13 6.01 -6.47
CA THR A 16 -9.07 5.61 -7.87
C THR A 16 -7.84 4.74 -8.12
N LEU A 17 -7.88 3.93 -9.18
CA LEU A 17 -6.72 3.16 -9.62
C LEU A 17 -5.48 4.03 -9.80
N ARG A 18 -5.63 5.22 -10.38
CA ARG A 18 -4.56 6.20 -10.54
C ARG A 18 -3.95 6.59 -9.19
N GLN A 19 -4.77 6.89 -8.20
CA GLN A 19 -4.30 7.23 -6.85
C GLN A 19 -3.56 6.07 -6.19
N LEU A 20 -3.99 4.81 -6.39
CA LEU A 20 -3.24 3.65 -5.89
C LEU A 20 -1.87 3.50 -6.54
N VAL A 21 -1.77 3.66 -7.87
CA VAL A 21 -0.49 3.61 -8.58
C VAL A 21 0.43 4.74 -8.12
N GLN A 22 -0.10 5.94 -7.96
CA GLN A 22 0.63 7.10 -7.47
C GLN A 22 1.10 6.92 -6.01
N PHE A 23 0.28 6.31 -5.16
CA PHE A 23 0.67 5.93 -3.79
C PHE A 23 1.88 4.98 -3.80
N ILE A 24 1.85 3.95 -4.65
CA ILE A 24 2.96 2.99 -4.80
C ILE A 24 4.23 3.70 -5.24
N ASN A 25 4.16 4.61 -6.22
CA ASN A 25 5.32 5.38 -6.68
C ASN A 25 5.98 6.19 -5.57
N VAL A 26 5.18 6.87 -4.74
CA VAL A 26 5.73 7.66 -3.62
C VAL A 26 6.33 6.75 -2.55
N MET A 27 5.66 5.65 -2.21
CA MET A 27 6.14 4.72 -1.18
C MET A 27 7.44 4.01 -1.55
N THR A 28 7.67 3.78 -2.85
CA THR A 28 8.83 3.03 -3.36
C THR A 28 9.96 3.93 -3.85
N GLU A 29 9.78 5.26 -3.75
CA GLU A 29 10.73 6.28 -4.24
C GLU A 29 11.20 5.96 -5.68
N ASP A 30 10.26 6.09 -6.63
CA ASP A 30 10.49 6.05 -8.09
C ASP A 30 10.60 4.65 -8.73
N SER A 31 9.67 3.74 -8.42
CA SER A 31 9.51 2.50 -9.18
C SER A 31 9.18 2.80 -10.65
N THR A 32 10.17 2.62 -11.54
CA THR A 32 10.06 2.90 -12.98
C THR A 32 8.83 2.24 -13.60
N HIS A 33 8.49 1.03 -13.14
CA HIS A 33 7.33 0.28 -13.63
C HIS A 33 5.98 0.91 -13.26
N ALA A 34 5.83 1.43 -12.05
CA ALA A 34 4.59 2.06 -11.64
C ALA A 34 4.48 3.52 -12.13
N ASP A 35 5.61 4.20 -12.39
CA ASP A 35 5.64 5.51 -13.07
C ASP A 35 5.18 5.43 -14.53
N ASP A 36 5.67 4.44 -15.29
CA ASP A 36 5.23 4.23 -16.67
C ASP A 36 3.73 3.95 -16.76
N VAL A 37 3.19 3.13 -15.87
CA VAL A 37 1.74 2.89 -15.80
C VAL A 37 0.98 4.14 -15.39
N LEU A 38 1.50 4.93 -14.46
CA LEU A 38 0.86 6.18 -14.07
C LEU A 38 0.73 7.13 -15.27
N LYS A 39 1.80 7.28 -16.06
CA LYS A 39 1.80 8.08 -17.29
C LYS A 39 0.77 7.58 -18.28
N ASP A 40 0.70 6.26 -18.51
CA ASP A 40 -0.29 5.66 -19.40
C ASP A 40 -1.73 5.95 -18.93
N LEU A 41 -2.04 5.79 -17.65
CA LEU A 41 -3.37 6.06 -17.08
C LEU A 41 -3.74 7.55 -17.15
N ILE A 42 -2.76 8.45 -17.03
CA ILE A 42 -2.96 9.90 -17.20
C ILE A 42 -3.23 10.23 -18.67
N TYR A 43 -2.40 9.71 -19.58
CA TYR A 43 -2.49 10.00 -21.01
C TYR A 43 -3.76 9.46 -21.65
N THR A 44 -4.12 8.21 -21.31
CA THR A 44 -5.29 7.53 -21.89
C THR A 44 -6.59 7.86 -21.17
N GLY A 45 -6.52 8.36 -19.93
CA GLY A 45 -7.69 8.49 -19.06
C GLY A 45 -8.30 7.14 -18.67
N ALA A 46 -7.57 6.03 -18.83
CA ALA A 46 -8.07 4.71 -18.50
C ALA A 46 -8.23 4.56 -16.97
N ASP A 47 -9.34 3.94 -16.57
CA ASP A 47 -9.63 3.59 -15.17
C ASP A 47 -9.40 2.10 -14.87
N THR A 48 -8.76 1.37 -15.80
CA THR A 48 -8.44 -0.06 -15.66
C THR A 48 -7.01 -0.36 -16.08
N LEU A 49 -6.44 -1.43 -15.53
CA LEU A 49 -5.14 -1.96 -15.94
C LEU A 49 -5.29 -2.96 -17.09
N THR A 50 -4.32 -2.97 -18.00
CA THR A 50 -4.15 -4.06 -18.97
C THR A 50 -3.71 -5.35 -18.26
N ASP A 51 -3.88 -6.51 -18.88
CA ASP A 51 -3.46 -7.79 -18.28
C ASP A 51 -1.95 -7.87 -18.05
N TYR A 52 -1.16 -7.20 -18.89
CA TYR A 52 0.27 -7.05 -18.68
C TYR A 52 0.55 -6.25 -17.40
N GLN A 53 -0.09 -5.10 -17.22
CA GLN A 53 0.08 -4.27 -16.03
C GLN A 53 -0.42 -4.96 -14.75
N LYS A 54 -1.52 -5.73 -14.81
CA LYS A 54 -1.99 -6.55 -13.68
C LYS A 54 -0.92 -7.56 -13.23
N ARG A 55 -0.32 -8.29 -14.18
CA ARG A 55 0.77 -9.25 -13.89
C ARG A 55 2.00 -8.55 -13.34
N MET A 56 2.33 -7.38 -13.86
CA MET A 56 3.44 -6.56 -13.38
C MET A 56 3.23 -6.15 -11.91
N PHE A 57 2.05 -5.65 -11.53
CA PHE A 57 1.75 -5.33 -10.13
C PHE A 57 1.73 -6.56 -9.22
N HIS A 58 1.29 -7.72 -9.71
CA HIS A 58 1.41 -8.99 -8.95
C HIS A 58 2.88 -9.36 -8.71
N SER A 59 3.73 -9.23 -9.72
CA SER A 59 5.16 -9.50 -9.59
C SER A 59 5.85 -8.51 -8.65
N LEU A 60 5.46 -7.23 -8.69
CA LEU A 60 5.96 -6.21 -7.77
C LEU A 60 5.58 -6.53 -6.32
N ALA A 61 4.31 -6.88 -6.09
CA ALA A 61 3.82 -7.38 -4.80
C ALA A 61 4.66 -8.56 -4.28
N GLU A 62 4.92 -9.56 -5.12
CA GLU A 62 5.72 -10.73 -4.76
C GLU A 62 7.19 -10.38 -4.46
N SER A 63 7.78 -9.43 -5.20
CA SER A 63 9.14 -8.95 -4.94
C SER A 63 9.24 -8.32 -3.56
N TYR A 64 8.36 -7.38 -3.21
CA TYR A 64 8.39 -6.72 -1.90
C TYR A 64 8.11 -7.70 -0.75
N ALA A 65 7.23 -8.67 -0.96
CA ALA A 65 7.02 -9.76 0.00
C ALA A 65 8.30 -10.58 0.21
N GLY A 66 8.99 -10.93 -0.87
CA GLY A 66 10.27 -11.63 -0.84
C GLY A 66 11.34 -10.84 -0.08
N ASP A 67 11.52 -9.57 -0.44
CA ASP A 67 12.51 -8.69 0.19
C ASP A 67 12.25 -8.51 1.70
N ALA A 68 10.98 -8.34 2.09
CA ALA A 68 10.58 -8.24 3.49
C ALA A 68 10.90 -9.52 4.27
N LEU A 69 10.61 -10.69 3.70
CA LEU A 69 10.91 -11.99 4.32
C LEU A 69 12.41 -12.23 4.43
N VAL A 70 13.20 -11.89 3.40
CA VAL A 70 14.66 -11.96 3.42
C VAL A 70 15.21 -11.06 4.52
N PHE A 71 14.77 -9.81 4.59
CA PHE A 71 15.22 -8.88 5.63
C PHE A 71 14.90 -9.40 7.04
N ALA A 72 13.66 -9.83 7.27
CA ALA A 72 13.21 -10.35 8.55
C ALA A 72 13.91 -11.66 8.96
N SER A 73 14.40 -12.45 8.00
CA SER A 73 15.22 -13.63 8.27
C SER A 73 16.61 -13.29 8.83
N ILE A 74 17.17 -12.16 8.39
CA ILE A 74 18.45 -11.64 8.86
C ILE A 74 18.26 -10.84 10.17
N HIS A 75 17.09 -10.22 10.34
CA HIS A 75 16.75 -9.36 11.49
C HIS A 75 15.44 -9.86 12.14
N PRO A 76 15.52 -10.86 13.04
CA PRO A 76 14.34 -11.40 13.72
C PRO A 76 13.66 -10.29 14.52
N GLY A 77 12.45 -9.90 14.10
CA GLY A 77 11.72 -8.77 14.65
C GLY A 77 11.59 -7.54 13.75
N GLY A 78 12.20 -7.58 12.55
CA GLY A 78 12.27 -6.44 11.65
C GLY A 78 13.27 -5.38 12.14
N ARG A 79 13.23 -4.19 11.51
CA ARG A 79 14.09 -3.06 11.86
C ARG A 79 13.90 -2.59 13.32
N ASP A 80 12.66 -2.60 13.79
CA ASP A 80 12.29 -2.19 15.15
C ASP A 80 12.58 -3.27 16.20
N GLN A 81 13.10 -4.44 15.79
CA GLN A 81 13.45 -5.57 16.66
C GLN A 81 12.31 -6.01 17.59
N SER A 82 11.07 -6.00 17.08
CA SER A 82 9.92 -6.53 17.81
C SER A 82 10.14 -8.00 18.20
N THR A 83 9.72 -8.42 19.41
CA THR A 83 10.11 -9.66 20.09
C THR A 83 9.73 -11.00 19.40
N THR A 84 9.28 -10.98 18.15
CA THR A 84 8.89 -12.16 17.37
C THR A 84 10.08 -12.81 16.66
N THR A 85 10.30 -14.11 16.91
CA THR A 85 11.42 -14.90 16.37
C THR A 85 11.18 -15.45 14.95
N SER A 86 9.99 -15.33 14.37
CA SER A 86 9.67 -15.89 13.05
C SER A 86 9.47 -14.80 11.99
N PRO A 87 10.24 -14.81 10.88
CA PRO A 87 10.09 -13.87 9.76
C PRO A 87 8.67 -13.88 9.16
N ALA A 88 8.05 -15.06 9.08
CA ALA A 88 6.70 -15.21 8.55
C ALA A 88 5.65 -14.55 9.46
N LEU A 89 5.83 -14.58 10.78
CA LEU A 89 4.93 -13.90 11.71
C LEU A 89 5.09 -12.38 11.64
N VAL A 90 6.33 -11.89 11.59
CA VAL A 90 6.61 -10.45 11.40
C VAL A 90 5.94 -9.96 10.12
N PHE A 91 6.11 -10.69 9.02
CA PHE A 91 5.48 -10.38 7.74
C PHE A 91 3.95 -10.40 7.80
N ALA A 92 3.34 -11.46 8.33
CA ALA A 92 1.89 -11.56 8.45
C ALA A 92 1.30 -10.42 9.30
N HIS A 93 1.96 -10.04 10.41
CA HIS A 93 1.53 -8.92 11.23
C HIS A 93 1.62 -7.58 10.50
N ALA A 94 2.71 -7.32 9.78
CA ALA A 94 2.88 -6.10 8.99
C ALA A 94 1.83 -5.99 7.88
N VAL A 95 1.54 -7.10 7.17
CA VAL A 95 0.49 -7.13 6.14
C VAL A 95 -0.88 -6.80 6.75
N LEU A 96 -1.26 -7.43 7.87
CA LEU A 96 -2.53 -7.14 8.54
C LEU A 96 -2.63 -5.69 9.06
N ASN A 97 -1.51 -5.09 9.46
CA ASN A 97 -1.48 -3.68 9.86
C ASN A 97 -1.65 -2.77 8.65
N ALA A 98 -0.90 -3.03 7.58
CA ALA A 98 -0.96 -2.27 6.34
C ALA A 98 -2.35 -2.33 5.70
N GLU A 99 -2.99 -3.50 5.66
CA GLU A 99 -4.37 -3.67 5.18
C GLU A 99 -5.34 -2.81 5.98
N ARG A 100 -5.33 -2.94 7.32
CA ARG A 100 -6.20 -2.14 8.20
C ARG A 100 -5.99 -0.64 8.01
N GLN A 101 -4.73 -0.21 7.87
CA GLN A 101 -4.40 1.20 7.70
C GLN A 101 -4.88 1.72 6.34
N LEU A 102 -4.66 0.99 5.25
CA LEU A 102 -5.11 1.38 3.91
C LEU A 102 -6.64 1.35 3.80
N THR A 103 -7.32 0.39 4.42
CA THR A 103 -8.78 0.37 4.50
C THR A 103 -9.31 1.56 5.30
N ALA A 104 -8.69 1.89 6.43
CA ALA A 104 -9.12 3.02 7.26
C ALA A 104 -8.88 4.39 6.60
N GLU A 105 -7.79 4.55 5.83
CA GLU A 105 -7.40 5.85 5.28
C GLU A 105 -7.87 6.07 3.84
N LEU A 106 -7.96 5.01 3.05
CA LEU A 106 -8.31 5.08 1.64
C LEU A 106 -9.64 4.38 1.35
N GLY A 107 -10.16 3.51 2.21
CA GLY A 107 -11.37 2.77 1.90
C GLY A 107 -11.15 1.72 0.81
N VAL A 108 -9.91 1.22 0.67
CA VAL A 108 -9.61 0.07 -0.19
C VAL A 108 -10.42 -1.13 0.31
N PRO A 109 -11.40 -1.62 -0.47
CA PRO A 109 -12.28 -2.70 -0.01
C PRO A 109 -11.48 -4.00 0.08
N GLU A 110 -11.61 -4.70 1.20
CA GLU A 110 -10.85 -5.93 1.48
C GLU A 110 -10.97 -6.99 0.37
N HIS A 111 -12.10 -7.03 -0.37
CA HIS A 111 -12.40 -8.10 -1.32
C HIS A 111 -13.23 -7.61 -2.53
N ARG A 112 -12.62 -6.86 -3.46
CA ARG A 112 -13.23 -6.66 -4.80
C ARG A 112 -12.44 -7.39 -5.89
N PRO A 113 -13.07 -8.28 -6.69
CA PRO A 113 -12.41 -9.01 -7.76
C PRO A 113 -12.16 -8.16 -9.02
N ASP A 114 -12.26 -6.83 -8.94
CA ASP A 114 -11.96 -5.97 -10.08
C ASP A 114 -10.44 -5.97 -10.29
N GLY A 115 -9.96 -6.80 -11.22
CA GLY A 115 -8.60 -7.32 -11.22
C GLY A 115 -7.50 -6.25 -11.29
N GLY A 116 -7.80 -5.07 -11.83
CA GLY A 116 -6.88 -3.93 -11.85
C GLY A 116 -6.70 -3.27 -10.49
N HIS A 117 -7.82 -2.88 -9.85
CA HIS A 117 -7.80 -2.30 -8.51
C HIS A 117 -7.26 -3.28 -7.48
N PHE A 118 -7.62 -4.56 -7.58
CA PHE A 118 -7.10 -5.61 -6.72
C PHE A 118 -5.57 -5.74 -6.84
N ALA A 119 -5.03 -5.78 -8.07
CA ALA A 119 -3.59 -5.89 -8.29
C ALA A 119 -2.83 -4.69 -7.69
N ALA A 120 -3.31 -3.47 -7.90
CA ALA A 120 -2.71 -2.25 -7.35
C ALA A 120 -2.85 -2.19 -5.82
N ALA A 121 -4.01 -2.53 -5.27
CA ALA A 121 -4.24 -2.58 -3.83
C ALA A 121 -3.31 -3.59 -3.13
N ARG A 122 -3.19 -4.80 -3.67
CA ARG A 122 -2.27 -5.83 -3.16
C ARG A 122 -0.82 -5.33 -3.16
N ALA A 123 -0.39 -4.66 -4.22
CA ALA A 123 0.93 -4.05 -4.28
C ALA A 123 1.12 -2.95 -3.22
N ALA A 124 0.14 -2.06 -3.05
CA ALA A 124 0.20 -0.99 -2.04
C ALA A 124 0.32 -1.55 -0.60
N VAL A 125 -0.45 -2.58 -0.27
CA VAL A 125 -0.36 -3.29 1.02
C VAL A 125 1.04 -3.84 1.25
N LEU A 126 1.58 -4.56 0.26
CA LEU A 126 2.87 -5.24 0.39
C LEU A 126 4.05 -4.28 0.41
N VAL A 127 3.96 -3.16 -0.29
CA VAL A 127 4.93 -2.06 -0.21
C VAL A 127 4.93 -1.43 1.19
N LEU A 128 3.76 -1.17 1.77
CA LEU A 128 3.69 -0.61 3.13
C LEU A 128 4.22 -1.60 4.17
N ALA A 129 3.82 -2.88 4.08
CA ALA A 129 4.32 -3.92 4.97
C ALA A 129 5.85 -4.09 4.87
N TRP A 130 6.40 -4.07 3.66
CA TRP A 130 7.84 -4.07 3.43
C TRP A 130 8.53 -2.86 4.08
N ALA A 131 7.98 -1.66 3.89
CA ALA A 131 8.54 -0.44 4.48
C ALA A 131 8.56 -0.51 6.02
N GLU A 132 7.49 -1.00 6.65
CA GLU A 132 7.45 -1.20 8.11
C GLU A 132 8.52 -2.17 8.60
N ILE A 133 8.78 -3.24 7.85
CA ILE A 133 9.77 -4.27 8.22
C ILE A 133 11.20 -3.78 8.01
N VAL A 134 11.46 -3.12 6.88
CA VAL A 134 12.82 -2.77 6.42
C VAL A 134 13.30 -1.43 6.98
N PHE A 135 12.43 -0.42 7.01
CA PHE A 135 12.77 0.92 7.50
C PHE A 135 12.35 1.14 8.95
N GLY A 136 11.42 0.32 9.46
CA GLY A 136 10.85 0.50 10.79
C GLY A 136 9.64 1.42 10.78
N HIS A 137 8.86 1.35 11.85
CA HIS A 137 7.54 1.96 11.93
C HIS A 137 7.58 3.47 11.72
N THR A 138 8.52 4.18 12.36
CA THR A 138 8.56 5.66 12.31
C THR A 138 8.77 6.16 10.88
N GLU A 139 9.72 5.57 10.15
CA GLU A 139 10.05 5.98 8.78
C GLU A 139 8.98 5.55 7.78
N ALA A 140 8.45 4.33 7.92
CA ALA A 140 7.32 3.85 7.12
C ALA A 140 6.08 4.76 7.27
N GLN A 141 5.78 5.24 8.48
CA GLN A 141 4.66 6.15 8.70
C GLN A 141 4.89 7.55 8.10
N GLN A 142 6.13 8.02 8.03
CA GLN A 142 6.46 9.27 7.34
C GLN A 142 6.28 9.12 5.82
N LEU A 143 6.74 8.01 5.23
CA LEU A 143 6.48 7.66 3.82
C LEU A 143 4.98 7.57 3.53
N PHE A 144 4.24 6.86 4.38
CA PHE A 144 2.80 6.67 4.25
C PHE A 144 2.04 8.01 4.22
N ARG A 145 2.33 8.91 5.17
CA ARG A 145 1.70 10.23 5.21
C ARG A 145 2.06 11.08 4.00
N ARG A 146 3.32 11.05 3.55
CA ARG A 146 3.73 11.72 2.31
C ARG A 146 2.94 11.21 1.10
N ALA A 147 2.76 9.90 1.00
CA ALA A 147 1.99 9.27 -0.08
C ALA A 147 0.51 9.67 -0.02
N LEU A 148 -0.12 9.65 1.17
CA LEU A 148 -1.50 10.10 1.35
C LEU A 148 -1.70 11.57 0.96
N ASP A 149 -0.83 12.46 1.45
CA ASP A 149 -0.89 13.88 1.13
C ASP A 149 -0.75 14.11 -0.37
N TYR A 150 0.10 13.33 -1.04
CA TYR A 150 0.31 13.46 -2.47
C TYR A 150 -0.92 13.07 -3.30
N ILE A 151 -1.60 11.98 -2.95
CA ILE A 151 -2.77 11.49 -3.70
C ILE A 151 -4.08 12.21 -3.34
N ARG A 152 -4.12 12.91 -2.20
CA ARG A 152 -5.26 13.74 -1.75
C ARG A 152 -5.16 15.19 -2.24
N ARG A 153 -3.98 15.65 -2.67
CA ARG A 153 -3.84 16.98 -3.28
C ARG A 153 -4.47 16.98 -4.68
N PRO A 154 -5.39 17.90 -4.99
CA PRO A 154 -5.83 18.11 -6.36
C PRO A 154 -4.63 18.67 -7.15
N GLY A 155 -4.12 17.86 -8.07
CA GLY A 155 -3.25 18.31 -9.16
C GLY A 155 -4.06 18.94 -10.27
#